data_AF-A0A238L870-F1
#
_entry.id   AF-A0A238L870-F1
#
_cell.length_a   1.000
_cell.length_b   1.000
_cell.length_c   1.000
_cell.angle_alpha   90.00
_cell.angle_beta   90.00
_cell.angle_gamma   90.00
#
_symmetry.space_group_name_H-M   'P 1'
#
loop_
_entity.id
_entity.type
_entity.pdbx_description
1 polymer ?
#
loop_
_entity_poly.entity_id
_entity_poly.type
_entity_poly.pdbx_seq_one_letter_code
_entity_poly.pdbx_strand_id
1 'polypeptide(L)'
;MFAKTDPALPGADMQPLFVHEPYYAETQEPVTPNAFTFLAAGVHPTSRGQITLNSADPEDEMNIDPNLLAEQYDVGTLVASIKQMHDIASQSALNHIRDREIYRGPQVQSDEDLASYVRSAVLSYHHQNDTCKMGVDASVFPFVMGGNTNAPAIMVAEKAAAAQKHCNQLGGIFGDRKLVNFGKVLHKIDYKLLISATNSVIAPPNPTQLFLSVARLG
;
A
#
# COMPACT_ATOMS: atom_id res chain seq x y z
N MET A 1 -3.60 -13.59 -2.09
CA MET A 1 -4.79 -14.01 -2.87
C MET A 1 -5.55 -12.76 -3.27
N PHE A 2 -6.35 -12.78 -4.35
CA PHE A 2 -7.30 -11.71 -4.64
C PHE A 2 -8.71 -12.15 -4.26
N ALA A 3 -9.48 -11.30 -3.59
CA ALA A 3 -10.82 -11.60 -3.12
C ALA A 3 -11.75 -10.38 -3.23
N LYS A 4 -13.06 -10.64 -3.21
CA LYS A 4 -14.10 -9.61 -3.22
C LYS A 4 -14.74 -9.50 -1.84
N THR A 5 -14.99 -8.29 -1.37
CA THR A 5 -15.85 -8.05 -0.20
C THR A 5 -17.29 -8.42 -0.49
N ASP A 6 -17.76 -8.13 -1.71
CA ASP A 6 -19.08 -8.46 -2.23
C ASP A 6 -18.95 -9.21 -3.58
N PRO A 7 -19.52 -10.43 -3.71
CA PRO A 7 -19.53 -11.17 -4.97
C PRO A 7 -20.03 -10.39 -6.20
N ALA A 8 -20.89 -9.39 -6.01
CA ALA A 8 -21.44 -8.54 -7.06
C ALA A 8 -20.43 -7.51 -7.62
N LEU A 9 -19.31 -7.26 -6.95
CA LEU A 9 -18.28 -6.33 -7.44
C LEU A 9 -17.71 -6.80 -8.78
N PRO A 10 -17.35 -5.90 -9.70
CA PRO A 10 -16.80 -6.28 -11.00
C PRO A 10 -15.41 -6.94 -10.91
N GLY A 11 -14.64 -6.63 -9.86
CA GLY A 11 -13.30 -7.14 -9.63
C GLY A 11 -13.00 -7.31 -8.13
N ALA A 12 -11.84 -7.90 -7.83
CA ALA A 12 -11.37 -8.06 -6.46
C ALA A 12 -10.94 -6.71 -5.88
N ASP A 13 -11.47 -6.36 -4.72
CA ASP A 13 -11.13 -5.17 -3.96
C ASP A 13 -10.27 -5.48 -2.72
N MET A 14 -10.00 -6.76 -2.46
CA MET A 14 -9.08 -7.21 -1.43
C MET A 14 -7.90 -8.00 -2.02
N GLN A 15 -6.73 -7.84 -1.42
CA GLN A 15 -5.58 -8.71 -1.67
C GLN A 15 -4.93 -9.18 -0.35
N PRO A 16 -5.59 -10.05 0.43
CA PRO A 16 -5.01 -10.55 1.66
C PRO A 16 -3.69 -11.29 1.40
N LEU A 17 -2.71 -11.06 2.28
CA LEU A 17 -1.40 -11.69 2.18
C LEU A 17 -1.08 -12.53 3.41
N PHE A 18 -0.20 -13.50 3.20
CA PHE A 18 0.47 -14.22 4.27
C PHE A 18 1.95 -13.86 4.21
N VAL A 19 2.53 -13.54 5.36
CA VAL A 19 3.95 -13.25 5.51
C VAL A 19 4.47 -14.10 6.67
N HIS A 20 5.63 -14.70 6.49
CA HIS A 20 6.25 -15.58 7.48
C HIS A 20 6.99 -14.84 8.59
N GLU A 21 6.80 -13.51 8.67
CA GLU A 21 7.42 -12.62 9.64
C GLU A 21 6.34 -11.81 10.39
N PRO A 22 6.60 -11.40 11.64
CA PRO A 22 5.70 -10.54 12.39
C PRO A 22 5.71 -9.11 11.85
N TYR A 23 4.53 -8.59 11.50
CA TYR A 23 4.31 -7.18 11.18
C TYR A 23 3.39 -6.53 12.21
N TYR A 24 3.77 -5.38 12.72
CA TYR A 24 3.01 -4.66 13.73
C TYR A 24 2.97 -3.18 13.39
N ALA A 25 1.88 -2.52 13.82
CA ALA A 25 1.76 -1.07 13.69
C ALA A 25 2.77 -0.36 14.59
N GLU A 26 3.07 0.91 14.29
CA GLU A 26 3.97 1.73 15.11
C GLU A 26 3.50 1.85 16.57
N THR A 27 2.18 1.79 16.78
CA THR A 27 1.54 1.82 18.10
C THR A 27 1.52 0.46 18.82
N GLN A 28 2.05 -0.60 18.19
CA GLN A 28 2.04 -1.96 18.71
C GLN A 28 3.46 -2.42 19.05
N GLU A 29 3.60 -3.04 20.21
CA GLU A 29 4.89 -3.56 20.66
C GLU A 29 5.26 -4.89 19.95
N PRO A 30 6.53 -5.08 19.54
CA PRO A 30 6.99 -6.38 19.06
C PRO A 30 6.87 -7.43 20.17
N VAL A 31 6.15 -8.53 19.92
CA VAL A 31 5.93 -9.56 20.96
C VAL A 31 6.90 -10.73 20.83
N THR A 32 7.12 -11.23 19.61
CA THR A 32 8.01 -12.38 19.39
C THR A 32 8.46 -12.46 17.94
N PRO A 33 9.71 -12.87 17.67
CA PRO A 33 10.18 -13.12 16.32
C PRO A 33 9.61 -14.43 15.73
N ASN A 34 9.14 -15.36 16.56
CA ASN A 34 8.57 -16.64 16.09
C ASN A 34 7.08 -16.49 15.79
N ALA A 35 6.74 -15.77 14.73
CA ALA A 35 5.37 -15.46 14.34
C ALA A 35 5.23 -15.24 12.84
N PHE A 36 4.01 -15.42 12.34
CA PHE A 36 3.61 -15.11 10.97
C PHE A 36 2.46 -14.11 10.98
N THR A 37 2.25 -13.45 9.85
CA THR A 37 1.25 -12.39 9.70
C THR A 37 0.30 -12.72 8.56
N PHE A 38 -0.99 -12.58 8.82
CA PHE A 38 -2.00 -12.42 7.77
C PHE A 38 -2.29 -10.92 7.61
N LEU A 39 -1.96 -10.35 6.46
CA LEU A 39 -2.12 -8.91 6.20
C LEU A 39 -3.44 -8.62 5.48
N ALA A 40 -4.34 -7.92 6.17
CA ALA A 40 -5.61 -7.46 5.61
C ALA A 40 -5.34 -6.32 4.65
N ALA A 41 -5.72 -6.42 3.38
CA ALA A 41 -5.40 -5.38 2.42
C ALA A 41 -6.56 -5.13 1.46
N GLY A 42 -6.92 -3.85 1.30
CA GLY A 42 -7.77 -3.34 0.24
C GLY A 42 -6.93 -2.81 -0.91
N VAL A 43 -7.34 -3.08 -2.16
CA VAL A 43 -6.59 -2.70 -3.39
C VAL A 43 -7.34 -1.72 -4.28
N HIS A 44 -8.56 -1.32 -3.89
CA HIS A 44 -9.35 -0.30 -4.57
C HIS A 44 -9.89 0.75 -3.59
N PRO A 45 -9.04 1.45 -2.83
CA PRO A 45 -9.53 2.41 -1.88
C PRO A 45 -10.16 3.62 -2.55
N THR A 46 -11.15 4.18 -1.88
CA THR A 46 -11.90 5.36 -2.30
C THR A 46 -11.40 6.64 -1.65
N SER A 47 -10.74 6.56 -0.49
CA SER A 47 -10.09 7.74 0.12
C SER A 47 -9.03 8.33 -0.82
N ARG A 48 -8.91 9.66 -0.81
CA ARG A 48 -7.92 10.40 -1.62
C ARG A 48 -7.21 11.41 -0.74
N GLY A 49 -5.88 11.37 -0.84
CA GLY A 49 -4.97 12.30 -0.20
C GLY A 49 -4.43 13.34 -1.16
N GLN A 50 -3.45 14.09 -0.70
CA GLN A 50 -2.77 15.14 -1.44
C GLN A 50 -1.30 15.27 -1.03
N ILE A 51 -0.53 15.83 -1.96
CA ILE A 51 0.84 16.26 -1.72
C ILE A 51 0.90 17.76 -2.03
N THR A 52 1.38 18.56 -1.08
CA THR A 52 1.56 20.00 -1.26
C THR A 52 2.98 20.43 -0.90
N LEU A 53 3.51 21.38 -1.65
CA LEU A 53 4.79 22.00 -1.32
C LEU A 53 4.60 23.01 -0.18
N ASN A 54 5.53 23.03 0.76
CA ASN A 54 5.54 24.02 1.85
C ASN A 54 6.23 25.33 1.43
N SER A 55 7.10 25.27 0.41
CA SER A 55 7.82 26.43 -0.12
C SER A 55 8.24 26.20 -1.58
N ALA A 56 9.00 27.16 -2.14
CA ALA A 56 9.64 27.02 -3.46
C ALA A 56 11.04 26.37 -3.39
N ASP A 57 11.59 26.14 -2.20
CA ASP A 57 12.88 25.45 -2.04
C ASP A 57 12.68 23.94 -2.28
N PRO A 58 13.36 23.33 -3.27
CA PRO A 58 13.25 21.89 -3.52
C PRO A 58 13.83 21.01 -2.40
N GLU A 59 14.57 21.60 -1.46
CA GLU A 59 15.12 20.90 -0.30
C GLU A 59 14.16 20.84 0.88
N ASP A 60 13.14 21.70 0.92
CA ASP A 60 12.15 21.73 1.99
C ASP A 60 11.27 20.47 1.99
N GLU A 61 10.85 20.06 3.18
CA GLU A 61 9.92 18.95 3.31
C GLU A 61 8.58 19.29 2.65
N MET A 62 8.01 18.30 1.97
CA MET A 62 6.67 18.37 1.40
C MET A 62 5.64 17.87 2.40
N ASN A 63 4.46 18.49 2.40
CA ASN A 63 3.33 17.98 3.15
C ASN A 63 2.69 16.81 2.38
N ILE A 64 2.55 15.68 3.04
CA ILE A 64 1.97 14.46 2.48
C ILE A 64 0.83 14.07 3.42
N ASP A 65 -0.40 14.30 2.96
CA ASP A 65 -1.59 13.86 3.67
C ASP A 65 -2.29 12.78 2.85
N PRO A 66 -2.14 11.50 3.21
CA PRO A 66 -2.78 10.41 2.50
C PRO A 66 -4.29 10.34 2.74
N ASN A 67 -4.80 11.07 3.75
CA ASN A 67 -6.21 11.10 4.14
C ASN A 67 -6.80 9.68 4.29
N LEU A 68 -6.05 8.80 4.98
CA LEU A 68 -6.39 7.40 5.10
C LEU A 68 -7.69 7.19 5.88
N LEU A 69 -8.50 6.24 5.38
CA LEU A 69 -9.74 5.82 6.01
C LEU A 69 -10.77 6.95 6.20
N ALA A 70 -10.67 7.99 5.37
CA ALA A 70 -11.66 9.05 5.29
C ALA A 70 -13.00 8.50 4.82
N GLU A 71 -12.97 7.55 3.88
CA GLU A 71 -14.16 6.89 3.36
C GLU A 71 -14.48 5.60 4.10
N GLN A 72 -15.77 5.41 4.42
CA GLN A 72 -16.24 4.23 5.15
C GLN A 72 -16.07 2.93 4.35
N TYR A 73 -16.08 3.01 3.02
CA TYR A 73 -15.84 1.86 2.15
C TYR A 73 -14.46 1.22 2.40
N ASP A 74 -13.43 2.02 2.63
CA ASP A 74 -12.06 1.53 2.87
C ASP A 74 -11.97 0.79 4.21
N VAL A 75 -12.64 1.32 5.23
CA VAL A 75 -12.74 0.69 6.54
C VAL A 75 -13.47 -0.64 6.42
N GLY A 76 -14.63 -0.65 5.77
CA GLY A 76 -15.45 -1.84 5.57
C GLY A 76 -14.71 -2.94 4.80
N THR A 77 -13.93 -2.56 3.78
CA THR A 77 -13.10 -3.49 3.00
C THR A 77 -12.10 -4.22 3.88
N LEU A 78 -11.49 -3.54 4.84
CA LEU A 78 -10.51 -4.16 5.72
C LEU A 78 -11.13 -4.95 6.84
N VAL A 79 -12.26 -4.49 7.39
CA VAL A 79 -13.05 -5.30 8.32
C VAL A 79 -13.40 -6.64 7.67
N ALA A 80 -13.87 -6.63 6.42
CA ALA A 80 -14.13 -7.84 5.64
C ALA A 80 -12.86 -8.68 5.42
N SER A 81 -11.74 -8.04 5.06
CA SER A 81 -10.46 -8.75 4.87
C SER A 81 -9.94 -9.38 6.16
N ILE A 82 -10.08 -8.73 7.31
CA ILE A 82 -9.69 -9.26 8.63
C ILE A 82 -10.53 -10.50 8.96
N LYS A 83 -11.85 -10.42 8.76
CA LYS A 83 -12.75 -11.57 8.97
C LYS A 83 -12.35 -12.76 8.10
N GLN A 84 -12.13 -12.53 6.81
CA GLN A 84 -11.70 -13.60 5.89
C GLN A 84 -10.39 -14.25 6.34
N MET A 85 -9.42 -13.46 6.76
CA MET A 85 -8.15 -14.01 7.25
C MET A 85 -8.27 -14.68 8.60
N HIS A 86 -9.15 -14.21 9.48
CA HIS A 86 -9.45 -14.89 10.74
C HIS A 86 -10.06 -16.27 10.48
N ASP A 87 -10.94 -16.39 9.49
CA ASP A 87 -11.52 -17.66 9.06
C ASP A 87 -10.44 -18.60 8.51
N ILE A 88 -9.53 -18.08 7.68
CA ILE A 88 -8.38 -18.84 7.15
C ILE A 88 -7.45 -19.28 8.28
N ALA A 89 -7.09 -18.36 9.19
CA ALA A 89 -6.24 -18.63 10.33
C ALA A 89 -6.86 -19.67 11.29
N SER A 90 -8.18 -19.79 11.28
CA SER A 90 -8.94 -20.74 12.10
C SER A 90 -9.06 -22.14 11.52
N GLN A 91 -8.60 -22.37 10.30
CA GLN A 91 -8.64 -23.69 9.68
C GLN A 91 -7.71 -24.68 10.38
N SER A 92 -8.16 -25.93 10.50
CA SER A 92 -7.42 -27.00 11.17
C SER A 92 -6.06 -27.30 10.56
N ALA A 93 -5.90 -27.01 9.26
CA ALA A 93 -4.63 -27.12 8.56
C ALA A 93 -3.51 -26.31 9.22
N LEU A 94 -3.82 -25.22 9.93
CA LEU A 94 -2.84 -24.38 10.61
C LEU A 94 -2.62 -24.75 12.08
N ASN A 95 -3.36 -25.69 12.64
CA ASN A 95 -3.28 -26.02 14.09
C ASN A 95 -1.89 -26.51 14.52
N HIS A 96 -1.09 -27.05 13.61
CA HIS A 96 0.25 -27.54 13.91
C HIS A 96 1.32 -26.42 13.94
N ILE A 97 0.99 -25.22 13.46
CA ILE A 97 1.89 -24.06 13.47
C ILE A 97 1.31 -22.84 14.20
N ARG A 98 0.01 -22.78 14.46
CA ARG A 98 -0.65 -21.64 15.11
C ARG A 98 -0.80 -21.88 16.60
N ASP A 99 -0.24 -20.98 17.40
CA ASP A 99 -0.47 -20.91 18.85
C ASP A 99 -1.67 -20.00 19.17
N ARG A 100 -1.46 -18.68 19.14
CA ARG A 100 -2.48 -17.67 19.46
C ARG A 100 -2.42 -16.45 18.55
N GLU A 101 -3.53 -15.74 18.48
CA GLU A 101 -3.63 -14.40 17.89
C GLU A 101 -3.00 -13.35 18.84
N ILE A 102 -2.19 -12.43 18.31
CA ILE A 102 -1.36 -11.53 19.13
C ILE A 102 -2.01 -10.15 19.30
N TYR A 103 -2.32 -9.44 18.21
CA TYR A 103 -2.61 -8.00 18.25
C TYR A 103 -4.09 -7.62 18.29
N ARG A 104 -4.98 -8.37 17.63
CA ARG A 104 -6.42 -8.09 17.65
C ARG A 104 -6.97 -8.17 19.09
N GLY A 105 -6.47 -9.13 19.85
CA GLY A 105 -6.86 -9.36 21.25
C GLY A 105 -8.31 -9.83 21.42
N PRO A 106 -8.67 -10.35 22.59
CA PRO A 106 -10.01 -10.89 22.87
C PRO A 106 -11.11 -9.81 22.94
N GLN A 107 -10.75 -8.53 23.09
CA GLN A 107 -11.72 -7.43 23.21
C GLN A 107 -12.41 -7.05 21.89
N VAL A 108 -11.82 -7.40 20.74
CA VAL A 108 -12.39 -7.07 19.43
C VAL A 108 -13.37 -8.17 19.04
N GLN A 109 -14.68 -7.93 19.16
CA GLN A 109 -15.70 -8.97 18.95
C GLN A 109 -16.78 -8.57 17.95
N SER A 110 -16.87 -7.29 17.61
CA SER A 110 -17.86 -6.73 16.68
C SER A 110 -17.21 -6.04 15.48
N ASP A 111 -18.02 -5.74 14.47
CA ASP A 111 -17.60 -4.95 13.30
C ASP A 111 -17.14 -3.55 13.70
N GLU A 112 -17.73 -2.97 14.74
CA GLU A 112 -17.34 -1.67 15.28
C GLU A 112 -15.96 -1.73 15.97
N ASP A 113 -15.71 -2.81 16.72
CA ASP A 113 -14.39 -3.03 17.31
C ASP A 113 -13.34 -3.26 16.23
N LEU A 114 -13.69 -4.01 15.17
CA LEU A 114 -12.82 -4.24 14.02
C LEU A 114 -12.52 -2.94 13.28
N ALA A 115 -13.52 -2.09 13.07
CA ALA A 115 -13.32 -0.76 12.46
C ALA A 115 -12.40 0.11 13.32
N SER A 116 -12.58 0.10 14.64
CA SER A 116 -11.71 0.80 15.58
C SER A 116 -10.27 0.26 15.54
N TYR A 117 -10.10 -1.05 15.45
CA TYR A 117 -8.81 -1.71 15.32
C TYR A 117 -8.13 -1.39 13.98
N VAL A 118 -8.88 -1.38 12.88
CA VAL A 118 -8.39 -0.94 11.56
C VAL A 118 -7.83 0.48 11.63
N ARG A 119 -8.53 1.40 12.31
CA ARG A 119 -8.09 2.80 12.44
C ARG A 119 -6.84 2.96 13.29
N SER A 120 -6.63 2.10 14.29
CA SER A 120 -5.46 2.20 15.18
C SER A 120 -4.21 1.50 14.67
N ALA A 121 -4.36 0.55 13.74
CA ALA A 121 -3.29 -0.34 13.34
C ALA A 121 -3.04 -0.40 11.82
N VAL A 122 -3.74 0.44 11.05
CA VAL A 122 -3.46 0.68 9.64
C VAL A 122 -1.99 1.03 9.40
N LEU A 123 -1.42 0.44 8.34
CA LEU A 123 -0.12 0.82 7.78
C LEU A 123 -0.23 1.08 6.28
N SER A 124 0.91 1.35 5.61
CA SER A 124 1.00 1.51 4.16
C SER A 124 1.44 0.23 3.46
N TYR A 125 0.88 -0.04 2.29
CA TYR A 125 1.30 -1.09 1.37
C TYR A 125 2.32 -0.57 0.34
N HIS A 126 2.83 0.65 0.55
CA HIS A 126 3.92 1.25 -0.23
C HIS A 126 3.66 1.35 -1.75
N HIS A 127 2.42 1.68 -2.11
CA HIS A 127 1.95 1.75 -3.50
C HIS A 127 1.38 3.12 -3.88
N GLN A 128 1.95 4.22 -3.37
CA GLN A 128 1.50 5.58 -3.67
C GLN A 128 1.56 5.88 -5.19
N ASN A 129 0.49 6.48 -5.73
CA ASN A 129 0.33 6.77 -7.16
C ASN A 129 -0.72 7.87 -7.39
N ASP A 130 -1.03 8.20 -8.66
CA ASP A 130 -2.12 9.11 -9.07
C ASP A 130 -1.98 10.57 -8.58
N THR A 131 -0.74 11.08 -8.53
CA THR A 131 -0.47 12.45 -8.09
C THR A 131 -0.18 13.41 -9.25
N CYS A 132 0.19 12.93 -10.44
CA CYS A 132 0.54 13.77 -11.59
C CYS A 132 0.24 13.10 -12.94
N LYS A 133 -0.76 13.64 -13.66
CA LYS A 133 -1.26 13.10 -14.93
C LYS A 133 -0.29 13.12 -16.12
N MET A 134 0.93 13.66 -15.97
CA MET A 134 1.92 13.80 -17.05
C MET A 134 3.27 13.12 -16.75
N GLY A 135 3.34 12.23 -15.75
CA GLY A 135 4.56 11.51 -15.37
C GLY A 135 4.92 10.31 -16.26
N VAL A 136 6.13 9.77 -16.05
CA VAL A 136 6.60 8.48 -16.62
C VAL A 136 7.00 7.56 -15.46
N ASP A 137 6.10 7.46 -14.51
CA ASP A 137 6.22 6.70 -13.27
C ASP A 137 4.79 6.46 -12.72
N ALA A 138 4.67 5.95 -11.49
CA ALA A 138 3.38 5.66 -10.88
C ALA A 138 2.48 6.90 -10.69
N SER A 139 3.02 8.13 -10.67
CA SER A 139 2.22 9.35 -10.53
C SER A 139 1.22 9.54 -11.67
N VAL A 140 1.47 8.93 -12.84
CA VAL A 140 0.62 9.04 -14.04
C VAL A 140 -0.60 8.11 -14.02
N PHE A 141 -0.65 7.16 -13.08
CA PHE A 141 -1.77 6.22 -13.04
C PHE A 141 -3.07 6.99 -12.82
N PRO A 142 -4.10 6.78 -13.65
CA PRO A 142 -5.36 7.53 -13.56
C PRO A 142 -6.28 7.05 -12.43
N PHE A 143 -5.93 5.91 -11.80
CA PHE A 143 -6.60 5.31 -10.67
C PHE A 143 -5.65 4.31 -9.99
N VAL A 144 -5.91 4.00 -8.72
CA VAL A 144 -5.18 2.97 -7.99
C VAL A 144 -5.39 1.61 -8.67
N MET A 145 -4.28 0.99 -9.05
CA MET A 145 -4.28 -0.34 -9.68
C MET A 145 -4.67 -1.42 -8.67
N GLY A 146 -5.43 -2.42 -9.12
CA GLY A 146 -5.72 -3.61 -8.32
C GLY A 146 -4.45 -4.45 -8.13
N GLY A 147 -3.73 -4.20 -7.03
CA GLY A 147 -2.53 -4.94 -6.61
C GLY A 147 -1.22 -4.15 -6.73
N ASN A 148 -0.10 -4.87 -6.83
CA ASN A 148 1.23 -4.25 -6.73
C ASN A 148 1.55 -3.36 -7.94
N THR A 149 2.10 -2.16 -7.67
CA THR A 149 2.29 -1.11 -8.69
C THR A 149 3.56 -1.24 -9.54
N ASN A 150 4.50 -2.11 -9.15
CA ASN A 150 5.80 -2.24 -9.83
C ASN A 150 5.66 -2.60 -11.32
N ALA A 151 4.89 -3.66 -11.63
CA ALA A 151 4.72 -4.10 -13.02
C ALA A 151 3.99 -3.04 -13.88
N PRO A 152 2.89 -2.40 -13.42
CA PRO A 152 2.30 -1.26 -14.12
C PRO A 152 3.27 -0.09 -14.34
N ALA A 153 4.15 0.21 -13.37
CA ALA A 153 5.11 1.31 -13.50
C ALA A 153 6.16 1.03 -14.59
N ILE A 154 6.67 -0.20 -14.64
CA ILE A 154 7.58 -0.66 -15.71
C ILE A 154 6.87 -0.56 -17.07
N MET A 155 5.61 -1.00 -17.17
CA MET A 155 4.83 -0.91 -18.41
C MET A 155 4.66 0.54 -18.90
N VAL A 156 4.39 1.49 -17.98
CA VAL A 156 4.34 2.93 -18.31
C VAL A 156 5.68 3.40 -18.89
N ALA A 157 6.80 3.03 -18.26
CA ALA A 157 8.13 3.39 -18.74
C ALA A 157 8.43 2.81 -20.13
N GLU A 158 8.10 1.53 -20.36
CA GLU A 158 8.26 0.88 -21.67
C GLU A 158 7.42 1.57 -22.76
N LYS A 159 6.16 1.91 -22.44
CA LYS A 159 5.28 2.59 -23.39
C LYS A 159 5.75 4.00 -23.72
N ALA A 160 6.26 4.74 -22.73
CA ALA A 160 6.86 6.05 -22.95
C ALA A 160 8.12 5.96 -23.84
N ALA A 161 8.98 4.98 -23.59
CA ALA A 161 10.18 4.76 -24.41
C ALA A 161 9.83 4.40 -25.87
N ALA A 162 8.81 3.57 -26.09
CA ALA A 162 8.32 3.24 -27.42
C ALA A 162 7.74 4.47 -28.14
N ALA A 163 6.94 5.29 -27.44
CA ALA A 163 6.40 6.53 -27.98
C ALA A 163 7.51 7.53 -28.37
N GLN A 164 8.54 7.68 -27.53
CA GLN A 164 9.69 8.54 -27.83
C GLN A 164 10.45 8.08 -29.08
N LYS A 165 10.72 6.76 -29.21
CA LYS A 165 11.35 6.20 -30.41
C LYS A 165 10.54 6.51 -31.67
N HIS A 166 9.22 6.36 -31.60
CA HIS A 166 8.33 6.67 -32.72
C HIS A 166 8.37 8.16 -33.09
N CYS A 167 8.30 9.07 -32.12
CA CYS A 167 8.42 10.52 -32.34
C CYS A 167 9.76 10.90 -32.98
N ASN A 168 10.86 10.26 -32.58
CA ASN A 168 12.19 10.50 -33.15
C ASN A 168 12.27 10.05 -34.62
N GLN A 169 11.63 8.94 -34.98
CA GLN A 169 11.55 8.45 -36.35
C GLN A 169 10.74 9.38 -37.27
N LEU A 170 9.77 10.11 -36.72
CA LEU A 170 8.94 11.08 -37.46
C LEU A 170 9.59 12.47 -37.61
N GLY A 171 10.88 12.62 -37.28
CA GLY A 171 11.60 13.89 -37.46
C GLY A 171 11.41 14.91 -36.33
N GLY A 172 10.98 14.48 -35.13
CA GLY A 172 11.00 15.32 -33.93
C GLY A 172 9.93 16.41 -33.93
N ILE A 173 8.66 16.04 -33.70
CA ILE A 173 7.56 17.00 -33.53
C ILE A 173 7.71 17.80 -32.21
N PHE A 174 8.50 17.27 -31.26
CA PHE A 174 8.86 17.93 -30.01
C PHE A 174 10.32 18.36 -30.07
N GLY A 175 10.62 19.46 -30.76
CA GLY A 175 11.96 20.05 -30.76
C GLY A 175 12.48 20.26 -29.33
N ASP A 176 13.72 19.83 -29.07
CA ASP A 176 14.60 20.08 -27.90
C ASP A 176 13.99 20.20 -26.49
N ARG A 177 12.73 19.79 -26.29
CA ARG A 177 12.15 19.63 -24.96
C ARG A 177 12.72 18.35 -24.39
N LYS A 178 13.91 18.48 -23.81
CA LYS A 178 14.49 17.53 -22.87
C LYS A 178 13.35 17.06 -21.97
N LEU A 179 13.06 15.76 -21.98
CA LEU A 179 12.37 15.12 -20.87
C LEU A 179 13.07 15.62 -19.62
N VAL A 180 12.43 16.53 -18.89
CA VAL A 180 13.03 17.11 -17.69
C VAL A 180 13.33 15.94 -16.79
N ASN A 181 14.61 15.81 -16.43
CA ASN A 181 15.08 14.72 -15.61
C ASN A 181 14.54 14.93 -14.18
N PHE A 182 13.29 14.54 -13.96
CA PHE A 182 12.61 14.50 -12.66
C PHE A 182 13.29 13.52 -11.69
N GLY A 183 14.30 12.77 -12.16
CA GLY A 183 15.08 11.81 -11.39
C GLY A 183 15.72 12.37 -10.12
N LYS A 184 15.93 13.69 -9.97
CA LYS A 184 16.47 14.27 -8.71
C LYS A 184 15.42 14.46 -7.60
N VAL A 185 14.19 14.80 -7.96
CA VAL A 185 13.08 14.91 -6.98
C VAL A 185 12.60 13.51 -6.62
N LEU A 186 12.52 12.62 -7.61
CA LEU A 186 12.19 11.21 -7.41
C LEU A 186 13.26 10.45 -6.64
N HIS A 187 14.56 10.74 -6.82
CA HIS A 187 15.60 10.09 -5.99
C HIS A 187 15.36 10.32 -4.50
N LYS A 188 14.82 11.46 -4.07
CA LYS A 188 14.48 11.70 -2.65
C LYS A 188 13.20 11.00 -2.21
N ILE A 189 12.18 10.95 -3.07
CA ILE A 189 10.90 10.26 -2.80
C ILE A 189 11.15 8.75 -2.75
N ASP A 190 11.80 8.16 -3.77
CA ASP A 190 12.16 6.75 -3.81
C ASP A 190 13.27 6.39 -2.80
N TYR A 191 14.34 7.16 -2.56
CA TYR A 191 15.33 6.77 -1.53
C TYR A 191 14.77 6.80 -0.11
N LYS A 192 13.93 7.78 0.26
CA LYS A 192 13.30 7.80 1.59
C LYS A 192 12.25 6.69 1.73
N LEU A 193 11.57 6.29 0.65
CA LEU A 193 10.63 5.16 0.66
C LEU A 193 11.31 3.77 0.53
N LEU A 194 12.41 3.61 -0.21
CA LEU A 194 13.14 2.33 -0.38
C LEU A 194 14.12 2.02 0.76
N ILE A 195 14.81 3.01 1.34
CA ILE A 195 15.77 2.74 2.43
C ILE A 195 15.05 2.33 3.73
N SER A 196 13.81 2.80 3.94
CA SER A 196 12.91 2.27 4.96
C SER A 196 12.62 0.77 4.81
N ALA A 197 12.80 0.18 3.63
CA ALA A 197 12.42 -1.21 3.36
C ALA A 197 13.59 -2.21 3.50
N THR A 198 14.83 -1.74 3.68
CA THR A 198 16.01 -2.65 3.68
C THR A 198 16.94 -2.50 4.87
N ASN A 199 16.81 -1.45 5.69
CA ASN A 199 17.52 -1.35 6.95
C ASN A 199 16.60 -0.78 8.03
N SER A 200 16.34 -1.59 9.06
CA SER A 200 15.65 -1.25 10.32
C SER A 200 14.15 -0.93 10.24
N VAL A 201 13.30 -1.82 10.77
CA VAL A 201 12.46 -1.71 12.00
C VAL A 201 11.72 -0.38 12.30
N ILE A 202 11.79 0.65 11.47
CA ILE A 202 11.19 1.97 11.73
C ILE A 202 10.61 2.51 10.42
N ALA A 203 9.28 2.51 10.30
CA ALA A 203 8.59 3.15 9.18
C ALA A 203 8.57 4.68 9.35
N PRO A 204 8.79 5.48 8.29
CA PRO A 204 8.61 6.94 8.32
C PRO A 204 7.11 7.34 8.36
N PRO A 205 6.76 8.60 8.69
CA PRO A 205 5.54 8.94 9.42
C PRO A 205 4.22 8.99 8.62
N ASN A 206 4.18 8.58 7.36
CA ASN A 206 3.00 8.83 6.51
C ASN A 206 2.51 7.55 5.82
N PRO A 207 1.61 6.77 6.44
CA PRO A 207 1.13 5.55 5.84
C PRO A 207 0.05 5.80 4.78
N THR A 208 0.07 5.07 3.66
CA THR A 208 -1.03 5.01 2.67
C THR A 208 -1.38 3.54 2.31
N GLN A 209 -2.57 3.05 2.72
CA GLN A 209 -3.23 1.74 2.45
C GLN A 209 -2.73 0.48 3.19
N LEU A 210 -3.60 -0.47 3.53
CA LEU A 210 -3.78 -0.92 4.92
C LEU A 210 -3.33 -2.39 5.12
N PHE A 211 -3.01 -2.78 6.36
CA PHE A 211 -2.46 -4.08 6.77
C PHE A 211 -2.94 -4.48 8.17
N LEU A 212 -3.30 -5.75 8.43
CA LEU A 212 -3.57 -6.21 9.80
C LEU A 212 -3.71 -7.74 10.05
N SER A 213 -2.84 -8.34 10.89
CA SER A 213 -3.08 -9.47 11.83
C SER A 213 -1.83 -10.38 11.99
N VAL A 214 -1.36 -10.60 13.24
CA VAL A 214 -0.22 -11.49 13.55
C VAL A 214 -0.66 -12.68 14.39
N ALA A 215 -0.18 -13.86 14.01
CA ALA A 215 -0.32 -15.12 14.74
C ALA A 215 1.06 -15.73 15.05
N ARG A 216 1.22 -16.30 16.24
CA ARG A 216 2.48 -16.89 16.69
C ARG A 216 2.72 -18.29 16.09
N LEU A 217 3.96 -18.59 15.73
CA LEU A 217 4.41 -19.93 15.34
C LEU A 217 4.62 -20.82 16.59
N GLY A 218 4.08 -22.03 16.55
CA GLY A 218 4.26 -23.09 17.57
C GLY A 218 5.67 -23.66 17.63
#